data_AF-A0A7C4TSL6-F1
#
_entry.id   AF-A0A7C4TSL6-F1
#
_cell.length_a   1.000
_cell.length_b   1.000
_cell.length_c   1.000
_cell.angle_alpha   90.00
_cell.angle_beta   90.00
_cell.angle_gamma   90.00
#
_symmetry.space_group_name_H-M   'P 1'
#
loop_
_entity.id
_entity.type
_entity.pdbx_description
1 polymer ?
#
loop_
_entity_poly.entity_id
_entity_poly.type
_entity_poly.pdbx_seq_one_letter_code
_entity_poly.pdbx_strand_id
1 'polypeptide(L)'
;MALIVRIDVDRPYGKTPFLRHVFSRIGSDIYFPRVEAFGYLEELDTVLEMLNAARARSYVFFRRCTLPTTRTLKLIEAGGHEIGLHLENSRSYATFSAEKTMLETYVRRKVTAFSKHGSGKYKYGFHHYAPYEPEKYVSWAHQSGMKVFLGNLEDPSIPPSVDERLIVYPSAFWLEPSWRDTRKFTIEWLRRRAADRDVVLLMHPDNVLADATLTAALKSLLGSLQTRLLT
;
A
#
# COMPACT_ATOMS: atom_id res chain seq x y z
N MET A 1 21.33 -3.62 1.92
CA MET A 1 20.03 -3.92 1.30
C MET A 1 19.06 -2.79 1.59
N ALA A 2 17.80 -2.87 1.17
CA ALA A 2 16.90 -1.71 1.23
C ALA A 2 15.51 -2.05 1.78
N LEU A 3 14.84 -1.00 2.24
CA LEU A 3 13.44 -1.04 2.60
C LEU A 3 12.59 -0.88 1.33
N ILE A 4 11.64 -1.80 1.10
CA ILE A 4 10.61 -1.64 0.09
C ILE A 4 9.40 -1.02 0.77
N VAL A 5 9.22 0.29 0.64
CA VAL A 5 8.11 0.99 1.28
C VAL A 5 6.85 0.74 0.47
N ARG A 6 5.84 0.15 1.11
CA ARG A 6 4.50 -0.10 0.59
C ARG A 6 3.49 0.74 1.37
N ILE A 7 2.74 1.55 0.63
CA ILE A 7 1.66 2.37 1.17
C ILE A 7 0.34 1.84 0.63
N ASP A 8 -0.52 1.35 1.52
CA ASP A 8 -1.87 0.96 1.15
C ASP A 8 -2.84 2.10 1.45
N VAL A 9 -3.45 2.65 0.39
CA VAL A 9 -4.35 3.80 0.49
C VAL A 9 -5.77 3.29 0.71
N ASP A 10 -6.07 2.98 1.96
CA ASP A 10 -7.32 2.34 2.35
C ASP A 10 -8.50 3.31 2.49
N ARG A 11 -8.26 4.52 3.02
CA ARG A 11 -9.33 5.46 3.36
C ARG A 11 -9.19 6.76 2.57
N PRO A 12 -10.24 7.20 1.86
CA PRO A 12 -10.16 8.42 1.05
C PRO A 12 -10.08 9.70 1.89
N TYR A 13 -10.65 9.72 3.10
CA TYR A 13 -10.70 10.90 3.96
C TYR A 13 -10.02 10.69 5.32
N GLY A 14 -9.32 9.57 5.54
CA GLY A 14 -8.71 9.28 6.85
C GLY A 14 -9.72 8.90 7.95
N LYS A 15 -9.26 8.95 9.21
CA LYS A 15 -10.00 8.51 10.42
C LYS A 15 -10.43 9.62 11.36
N THR A 16 -9.83 10.80 11.24
CA THR A 16 -9.96 11.86 12.24
C THR A 16 -10.09 13.20 11.54
N PRO A 17 -11.02 14.07 11.97
CA PRO A 17 -12.05 13.87 13.01
C PRO A 17 -13.16 12.89 12.57
N PHE A 18 -14.09 12.55 13.47
CA PHE A 18 -15.15 11.54 13.24
C PHE A 18 -15.93 11.72 11.92
N LEU A 19 -16.21 12.97 11.51
CA LEU A 19 -16.89 13.25 10.23
C LEU A 19 -16.10 12.72 9.02
N ARG A 20 -14.77 12.88 9.03
CA ARG A 20 -13.90 12.34 7.98
C ARG A 20 -13.91 10.80 7.97
N HIS A 21 -13.99 10.17 9.15
CA HIS A 21 -14.20 8.71 9.24
C HIS A 21 -15.51 8.26 8.59
N VAL A 22 -16.61 8.98 8.84
CA VAL A 22 -17.92 8.71 8.23
C VAL A 22 -17.85 8.86 6.72
N PHE A 23 -17.26 9.96 6.21
CA PHE A 23 -17.06 10.15 4.77
C PHE A 23 -16.16 9.09 4.15
N SER A 24 -15.13 8.62 4.87
CA SER A 24 -14.31 7.49 4.42
C SER A 24 -15.11 6.20 4.26
N ARG A 25 -16.05 5.94 5.17
CA ARG A 25 -16.91 4.75 5.10
C ARG A 25 -17.91 4.85 3.95
N ILE A 26 -18.59 5.99 3.81
CA ILE A 26 -19.52 6.24 2.69
C ILE A 26 -18.77 6.21 1.35
N GLY A 27 -17.59 6.83 1.28
CA GLY A 27 -16.75 6.85 0.08
C GLY A 27 -16.28 5.47 -0.35
N SER A 28 -15.99 4.58 0.61
CA SER A 28 -15.60 3.20 0.32
C SER A 28 -16.73 2.36 -0.25
N ASP A 29 -17.97 2.63 0.17
CA ASP A 29 -19.14 1.81 -0.18
C ASP A 29 -19.95 2.35 -1.37
N ILE A 30 -20.06 3.67 -1.50
CA ILE A 30 -20.99 4.35 -2.42
C ILE A 30 -20.25 5.26 -3.42
N TYR A 31 -18.91 5.27 -3.39
CA TYR A 31 -18.08 6.11 -4.28
C TYR A 31 -18.46 7.60 -4.18
N PHE A 32 -18.54 8.10 -2.94
CA PHE A 32 -18.77 9.51 -2.65
C PHE A 32 -17.82 10.40 -3.49
N PRO A 33 -18.29 11.56 -4.00
CA PRO A 33 -17.46 12.45 -4.81
C PRO A 33 -16.14 12.78 -4.11
N ARG A 34 -15.06 12.91 -4.87
CA ARG A 34 -13.71 13.19 -4.36
C ARG A 34 -13.58 14.68 -4.08
N VAL A 35 -14.03 15.10 -2.89
CA VAL A 35 -14.07 16.51 -2.51
C VAL A 35 -12.82 16.85 -1.70
N GLU A 36 -11.84 17.50 -2.34
CA GLU A 36 -10.59 17.89 -1.68
C GLU A 36 -10.83 18.76 -0.43
N ALA A 37 -11.86 19.61 -0.45
CA ALA A 37 -12.24 20.44 0.69
C ALA A 37 -12.60 19.66 1.97
N PHE A 38 -12.89 18.35 1.87
CA PHE A 38 -13.14 17.48 3.03
C PHE A 38 -11.90 16.67 3.44
N GLY A 39 -10.72 17.01 2.92
CA GLY A 39 -9.48 16.31 3.20
C GLY A 39 -9.34 15.02 2.42
N TYR A 40 -9.78 14.98 1.16
CA TYR A 40 -9.56 13.80 0.32
C TYR A 40 -8.05 13.57 0.12
N LEU A 41 -7.55 12.42 0.57
CA LEU A 41 -6.15 11.97 0.52
C LEU A 41 -5.13 12.87 1.24
N GLU A 42 -5.56 13.73 2.15
CA GLU A 42 -4.67 14.65 2.88
C GLU A 42 -3.55 13.94 3.66
N GLU A 43 -3.87 12.82 4.31
CA GLU A 43 -2.88 12.02 5.03
C GLU A 43 -1.86 11.37 4.10
N LEU A 44 -2.32 10.92 2.93
CA LEU A 44 -1.42 10.37 1.91
C LEU A 44 -0.46 11.44 1.40
N ASP A 45 -0.98 12.61 1.05
CA ASP A 45 -0.17 13.72 0.55
C ASP A 45 0.89 14.13 1.58
N THR A 46 0.53 14.19 2.87
CA THR A 46 1.48 14.47 3.96
C THR A 46 2.58 13.39 4.07
N VAL A 47 2.22 12.11 3.98
CA VAL A 47 3.22 11.02 4.00
C VAL A 47 4.13 11.06 2.77
N LEU A 48 3.60 11.39 1.59
CA LEU A 48 4.40 11.55 0.37
C LEU A 48 5.38 12.72 0.48
N GLU A 49 4.96 13.85 1.07
CA GLU A 49 5.86 14.98 1.35
C GLU A 49 7.00 14.57 2.30
N MET A 50 6.71 13.79 3.34
CA MET A 50 7.73 13.23 4.24
C MET A 50 8.72 12.32 3.51
N LEU A 51 8.23 11.44 2.61
CA LEU A 51 9.08 10.55 1.82
C LEU A 51 9.94 11.33 0.83
N ASN A 52 9.37 12.32 0.14
CA ASN A 52 10.08 13.21 -0.78
C ASN A 52 11.19 13.97 -0.08
N ALA A 53 10.91 14.53 1.10
CA ALA A 53 11.91 15.21 1.92
C ALA A 53 13.06 14.27 2.32
N ALA A 54 12.76 13.00 2.59
CA ALA A 54 13.75 11.97 2.90
C ALA A 54 14.42 11.35 1.65
N ARG A 55 14.07 11.80 0.43
CA ARG A 55 14.48 11.19 -0.85
C ARG A 55 14.20 9.68 -0.90
N ALA A 56 13.10 9.27 -0.28
CA ALA A 56 12.68 7.88 -0.19
C ALA A 56 11.65 7.56 -1.27
N ARG A 57 11.78 6.38 -1.89
CA ARG A 57 10.85 5.87 -2.90
C ARG A 57 9.92 4.83 -2.29
N SER A 58 8.72 4.72 -2.82
CA SER A 58 7.71 3.77 -2.35
C SER A 58 6.80 3.30 -3.49
N TYR A 59 6.13 2.17 -3.24
CA TYR A 59 4.93 1.77 -3.95
C TYR A 59 3.71 2.35 -3.23
N VAL A 60 2.79 2.95 -4.00
CA VAL A 60 1.55 3.53 -3.50
C VAL A 60 0.38 2.80 -4.14
N PHE A 61 -0.33 1.98 -3.35
CA PHE A 61 -1.39 1.11 -3.83
C PHE A 61 -2.75 1.77 -3.65
N PHE A 62 -3.47 1.95 -4.75
CA PHE A 62 -4.76 2.62 -4.78
C PHE A 62 -5.91 1.65 -5.00
N ARG A 63 -7.00 1.88 -4.27
CA ARG A 63 -8.30 1.22 -4.48
C ARG A 63 -9.13 2.03 -5.47
N ARG A 64 -10.29 1.47 -5.82
CA ARG A 64 -11.32 2.16 -6.62
C ARG A 64 -11.80 3.46 -5.95
N CYS A 65 -11.95 3.47 -4.63
CA CYS A 65 -12.46 4.62 -3.87
C CYS A 65 -11.37 5.65 -3.52
N THR A 66 -10.09 5.30 -3.67
CA THR A 66 -8.95 6.14 -3.24
C THR A 66 -8.07 6.61 -4.40
N LEU A 67 -8.56 6.58 -5.64
CA LEU A 67 -7.79 7.03 -6.81
C LEU A 67 -7.16 8.42 -6.58
N PRO A 68 -5.90 8.62 -7.02
CA PRO A 68 -5.12 9.79 -6.66
C PRO A 68 -5.71 11.10 -7.21
N THR A 69 -5.50 12.22 -6.51
CA THR A 69 -5.78 13.55 -7.07
C THR A 69 -4.64 14.02 -7.98
N THR A 70 -4.84 15.14 -8.67
CA THR A 70 -3.76 15.81 -9.41
C THR A 70 -2.60 16.18 -8.48
N ARG A 71 -2.88 16.60 -7.25
CA ARG A 71 -1.86 16.90 -6.25
C ARG A 71 -1.07 15.64 -5.86
N THR A 72 -1.77 14.56 -5.51
CA THR A 72 -1.14 13.28 -5.16
C THR A 72 -0.28 12.76 -6.31
N LEU A 73 -0.75 12.85 -7.57
CA LEU A 73 0.04 12.46 -8.74
C LEU A 73 1.35 13.26 -8.88
N LYS A 74 1.31 14.58 -8.65
CA LYS A 74 2.52 15.43 -8.68
C LYS A 74 3.52 15.04 -7.59
N LEU A 75 3.04 14.73 -6.38
CA LEU A 75 3.90 14.27 -5.29
C LEU A 75 4.55 12.91 -5.61
N ILE A 76 3.76 11.99 -6.19
CA ILE A 76 4.24 10.67 -6.65
C ILE A 76 5.35 10.84 -7.70
N GLU A 77 5.14 11.70 -8.69
CA GLU A 77 6.12 11.95 -9.75
C GLU A 77 7.39 12.61 -9.22
N ALA A 78 7.25 13.65 -8.39
CA ALA A 78 8.39 14.37 -7.80
C ALA A 78 9.29 13.46 -6.94
N GLY A 79 8.71 12.46 -6.27
CA GLY A 79 9.45 11.48 -5.46
C GLY A 79 9.97 10.28 -6.22
N GLY A 80 9.56 10.08 -7.48
CA GLY A 80 9.82 8.84 -8.21
C GLY A 80 9.17 7.62 -7.54
N HIS A 81 7.94 7.78 -7.03
CA HIS A 81 7.14 6.72 -6.46
C HIS A 81 6.42 5.92 -7.55
N GLU A 82 6.15 4.63 -7.28
CA GLU A 82 5.44 3.74 -8.21
C GLU A 82 3.96 3.60 -7.82
N ILE A 83 3.07 3.68 -8.80
CA ILE A 83 1.64 3.43 -8.60
C ILE A 83 1.35 1.94 -8.72
N GLY A 84 0.65 1.39 -7.73
CA GLY A 84 0.17 0.03 -7.73
C GLY A 84 -1.35 -0.08 -7.58
N LEU A 85 -1.89 -1.23 -7.98
CA LEU A 85 -3.28 -1.59 -7.72
C LEU A 85 -3.44 -2.16 -6.31
N HIS A 86 -4.28 -1.56 -5.47
CA HIS A 86 -4.74 -2.17 -4.22
C HIS A 86 -6.03 -2.94 -4.49
N LEU A 87 -5.89 -4.22 -4.87
CA LEU A 87 -6.96 -5.07 -5.36
C LEU A 87 -8.05 -5.26 -4.29
N GLU A 88 -9.26 -4.81 -4.60
CA GLU A 88 -10.40 -4.86 -3.67
C GLU A 88 -11.36 -6.01 -4.00
N ASN A 89 -11.75 -6.13 -5.27
CA ASN A 89 -12.59 -7.21 -5.75
C ASN A 89 -11.74 -8.32 -6.38
N SER A 90 -11.24 -9.22 -5.55
CA SER A 90 -10.43 -10.37 -5.97
C SER A 90 -11.26 -11.65 -6.18
N ARG A 91 -12.51 -11.55 -6.66
CA ARG A 91 -13.40 -12.73 -6.88
C ARG A 91 -13.00 -13.55 -8.10
N SER A 92 -12.46 -12.91 -9.12
CA SER A 92 -12.05 -13.57 -10.36
C SER A 92 -10.97 -12.77 -11.09
N TYR A 93 -10.36 -13.39 -12.10
CA TYR A 93 -9.45 -12.71 -13.02
C TYR A 93 -10.12 -11.52 -13.72
N ALA A 94 -11.41 -11.64 -14.06
CA ALA A 94 -12.15 -10.57 -14.73
C ALA A 94 -12.26 -9.33 -13.83
N THR A 95 -12.53 -9.49 -12.53
CA THR A 95 -12.61 -8.35 -11.60
C THR A 95 -11.23 -7.76 -11.33
N PHE A 96 -10.18 -8.58 -11.24
CA PHE A 96 -8.79 -8.13 -11.19
C PHE A 96 -8.43 -7.25 -12.39
N SER A 97 -8.69 -7.75 -13.61
CA SER A 97 -8.37 -7.05 -14.85
C SER A 97 -9.17 -5.75 -14.99
N ALA A 98 -10.43 -5.73 -14.57
CA ALA A 98 -11.26 -4.53 -14.57
C ALA A 98 -10.72 -3.44 -13.63
N GLU A 99 -10.31 -3.79 -12.40
CA GLU A 99 -9.74 -2.81 -11.46
C GLU A 99 -8.39 -2.28 -11.93
N LYS A 100 -7.54 -3.16 -12.49
CA LYS A 100 -6.28 -2.75 -13.13
C LYS A 100 -6.53 -1.75 -14.26
N THR A 101 -7.40 -2.11 -15.20
CA THR A 101 -7.72 -1.28 -16.38
C THR A 101 -8.28 0.08 -15.96
N MET A 102 -9.14 0.10 -14.94
CA MET A 102 -9.68 1.34 -14.37
C MET A 102 -8.57 2.24 -13.84
N LEU A 103 -7.64 1.69 -13.04
CA LEU A 103 -6.53 2.47 -12.50
C LEU A 103 -5.60 2.95 -13.63
N GLU A 104 -5.20 2.08 -14.56
CA GLU A 104 -4.34 2.42 -15.70
C GLU A 104 -4.95 3.56 -16.56
N THR A 105 -6.26 3.48 -16.83
CA THR A 105 -7.00 4.51 -17.55
C THR A 105 -6.98 5.83 -16.78
N TYR A 106 -7.21 5.78 -15.47
CA TYR A 106 -7.25 6.97 -14.63
C TYR A 106 -5.88 7.66 -14.54
N VAL A 107 -4.80 6.90 -14.33
CA VAL A 107 -3.44 7.45 -14.19
C VAL A 107 -2.71 7.62 -15.52
N ARG A 108 -3.31 7.19 -16.64
CA ARG A 108 -2.77 7.25 -18.01
C ARG A 108 -1.38 6.62 -18.15
N ARG A 109 -1.13 5.54 -17.42
CA ARG A 109 0.11 4.75 -17.48
C ARG A 109 -0.17 3.30 -17.13
N LYS A 110 0.74 2.42 -17.56
CA LYS A 110 0.71 1.01 -17.19
C LYS A 110 0.96 0.86 -15.70
N VAL A 111 0.20 -0.02 -15.05
CA VAL A 111 0.37 -0.38 -13.64
C VAL A 111 0.97 -1.79 -13.60
N THR A 112 2.13 -1.92 -12.96
CA THR A 112 2.88 -3.18 -12.93
C THR A 112 3.06 -3.77 -11.55
N ALA A 113 2.64 -3.06 -10.50
CA ALA A 113 2.63 -3.55 -9.14
C ALA A 113 1.20 -3.71 -8.63
N PHE A 114 0.97 -4.70 -7.79
CA PHE A 114 -0.28 -4.80 -7.05
C PHE A 114 -0.07 -5.35 -5.64
N SER A 115 -1.08 -5.08 -4.81
CA SER A 115 -1.27 -5.67 -3.50
C SER A 115 -2.75 -5.99 -3.31
N LYS A 116 -3.13 -6.71 -2.25
CA LYS A 116 -4.53 -7.05 -1.98
C LYS A 116 -5.04 -6.23 -0.79
N HIS A 117 -6.24 -5.67 -0.90
CA HIS A 117 -6.90 -4.97 0.21
C HIS A 117 -7.49 -5.95 1.24
N GLY A 118 -6.97 -5.93 2.46
CA GLY A 118 -7.36 -6.81 3.56
C GLY A 118 -6.76 -8.23 3.50
N SER A 119 -6.81 -8.98 4.58
CA SER A 119 -6.37 -10.38 4.61
C SER A 119 -7.12 -11.10 5.71
N GLY A 120 -8.14 -11.88 5.36
CA GLY A 120 -8.83 -12.74 6.34
C GLY A 120 -10.34 -12.78 6.20
N LYS A 121 -11.04 -12.79 7.34
CA LYS A 121 -12.49 -13.09 7.39
C LYS A 121 -13.39 -11.86 7.32
N TYR A 122 -12.84 -10.67 7.56
CA TYR A 122 -13.64 -9.45 7.74
C TYR A 122 -13.86 -8.73 6.42
N LYS A 123 -15.13 -8.41 6.14
CA LYS A 123 -15.56 -7.61 4.99
C LYS A 123 -15.59 -6.13 5.39
N TYR A 124 -14.89 -5.30 4.63
CA TYR A 124 -14.67 -3.86 4.93
C TYR A 124 -15.28 -2.92 3.87
N GLY A 125 -16.17 -3.45 3.03
CA GLY A 125 -16.96 -2.67 2.08
C GLY A 125 -17.73 -3.57 1.12
N PHE A 126 -18.65 -3.01 0.32
CA PHE A 126 -19.50 -3.80 -0.60
C PHE A 126 -18.68 -4.66 -1.56
N HIS A 127 -17.61 -4.09 -2.13
CA HIS A 127 -16.80 -4.74 -3.14
C HIS A 127 -15.67 -5.62 -2.57
N HIS A 128 -15.29 -5.40 -1.31
CA HIS A 128 -14.22 -6.15 -0.65
C HIS A 128 -14.49 -7.67 -0.68
N TYR A 129 -13.54 -8.42 -1.22
CA TYR A 129 -13.46 -9.88 -1.13
C TYR A 129 -12.43 -10.30 -0.06
N ALA A 130 -12.93 -10.73 1.10
CA ALA A 130 -12.12 -11.00 2.28
C ALA A 130 -11.07 -12.13 2.12
N PRO A 131 -11.41 -13.31 1.52
CA PRO A 131 -10.47 -14.43 1.42
C PRO A 131 -9.15 -14.04 0.76
N TYR A 132 -8.03 -14.47 1.34
CA TYR A 132 -6.69 -14.23 0.83
C TYR A 132 -6.15 -15.49 0.15
N GLU A 133 -6.02 -15.43 -1.19
CA GLU A 133 -5.72 -16.58 -2.04
C GLU A 133 -4.52 -16.25 -2.96
N PRO A 134 -3.30 -16.12 -2.40
CA PRO A 134 -2.13 -15.59 -3.11
C PRO A 134 -1.76 -16.39 -4.37
N GLU A 135 -2.02 -17.70 -4.39
CA GLU A 135 -1.75 -18.57 -5.55
C GLU A 135 -2.59 -18.15 -6.77
N LYS A 136 -3.86 -17.78 -6.55
CA LYS A 136 -4.72 -17.23 -7.62
C LYS A 136 -4.17 -15.89 -8.12
N TYR A 137 -3.75 -15.04 -7.19
CA TYR A 137 -3.27 -13.70 -7.52
C TYR A 137 -1.97 -13.73 -8.32
N VAL A 138 -1.06 -14.66 -8.01
CA VAL A 138 0.15 -14.90 -8.80
C VAL A 138 -0.20 -15.33 -10.23
N SER A 139 -1.13 -16.27 -10.40
CA SER A 139 -1.60 -16.66 -11.74
C SER A 139 -2.19 -15.48 -12.52
N TRP A 140 -3.01 -14.65 -11.88
CA TRP A 140 -3.60 -13.46 -12.49
C TRP A 140 -2.58 -12.37 -12.82
N ALA A 141 -1.55 -12.23 -11.98
CA ALA A 141 -0.43 -11.33 -12.18
C ALA A 141 0.32 -11.66 -13.48
N HIS A 142 0.64 -12.94 -13.71
CA HIS A 142 1.24 -13.40 -14.96
C HIS A 142 0.35 -13.10 -16.17
N GLN A 143 -0.95 -13.44 -16.08
CA GLN A 143 -1.89 -13.21 -17.18
C GLN A 143 -2.05 -11.72 -17.52
N SER A 144 -1.94 -10.83 -16.52
CA SER A 144 -2.11 -9.37 -16.69
C SER A 144 -0.81 -8.61 -16.97
N GLY A 145 0.33 -9.31 -17.01
CA GLY A 145 1.65 -8.69 -17.17
C GLY A 145 2.04 -7.78 -16.00
N MET A 146 1.63 -8.12 -14.78
CA MET A 146 2.18 -7.54 -13.56
C MET A 146 3.61 -8.03 -13.32
N LYS A 147 4.41 -7.23 -12.63
CA LYS A 147 5.83 -7.49 -12.34
C LYS A 147 6.13 -7.62 -10.85
N VAL A 148 5.31 -6.99 -10.00
CA VAL A 148 5.53 -6.97 -8.55
C VAL A 148 4.22 -7.29 -7.82
N PHE A 149 4.28 -8.27 -6.92
CA PHE A 149 3.24 -8.54 -5.94
C PHE A 149 3.77 -8.36 -4.52
N LEU A 150 3.17 -7.43 -3.77
CA LEU A 150 3.45 -7.26 -2.35
C LEU A 150 2.25 -7.80 -1.54
N GLY A 151 2.49 -8.88 -0.80
CA GLY A 151 1.49 -9.66 -0.07
C GLY A 151 1.31 -9.23 1.39
N ASN A 152 0.34 -9.85 2.06
CA ASN A 152 -0.17 -9.42 3.37
C ASN A 152 0.18 -10.34 4.53
N LEU A 153 0.99 -11.39 4.31
CA LEU A 153 1.37 -12.25 5.43
C LEU A 153 2.15 -11.45 6.49
N GLU A 154 1.95 -11.77 7.75
CA GLU A 154 2.44 -10.99 8.90
C GLU A 154 3.83 -11.41 9.37
N ASP A 155 4.40 -12.49 8.82
CA ASP A 155 5.78 -12.91 9.11
C ASP A 155 6.76 -12.34 8.05
N PRO A 156 7.39 -11.17 8.29
CA PRO A 156 8.35 -10.57 7.38
C PRO A 156 9.66 -11.36 7.26
N SER A 157 9.80 -12.50 7.97
CA SER A 157 10.93 -13.41 7.81
C SER A 157 10.83 -14.26 6.54
N ILE A 158 9.63 -14.49 6.01
CA ILE A 158 9.39 -15.29 4.80
C ILE A 158 10.15 -14.68 3.61
N PRO A 159 10.96 -15.46 2.86
CA PRO A 159 11.71 -14.95 1.71
C PRO A 159 10.79 -14.60 0.53
N PRO A 160 11.19 -13.66 -0.33
CA PRO A 160 10.50 -13.45 -1.59
C PRO A 160 10.68 -14.65 -2.52
N SER A 161 9.74 -14.84 -3.44
CA SER A 161 9.91 -15.70 -4.61
C SER A 161 10.03 -14.83 -5.86
N VAL A 162 10.93 -15.20 -6.75
CA VAL A 162 11.19 -14.50 -8.00
C VAL A 162 11.20 -15.51 -9.13
N ASP A 163 10.41 -15.26 -10.14
CA ASP A 163 10.57 -15.89 -11.45
C ASP A 163 10.92 -14.82 -12.51
N GLU A 164 11.06 -15.24 -13.77
CA GLU A 164 11.47 -14.37 -14.88
C GLU A 164 10.56 -13.15 -15.11
N ARG A 165 9.31 -13.19 -14.61
CA ARG A 165 8.28 -12.18 -14.93
C ARG A 165 7.69 -11.50 -13.71
N LEU A 166 7.77 -12.12 -12.54
CA LEU A 166 7.10 -11.66 -11.32
C LEU A 166 8.01 -11.79 -10.08
N ILE A 167 8.13 -10.70 -9.34
CA ILE A 167 8.71 -10.65 -8.00
C ILE A 167 7.58 -10.66 -6.99
N VAL A 168 7.57 -11.65 -6.09
CA VAL A 168 6.57 -11.80 -5.04
C VAL A 168 7.22 -11.66 -3.68
N TYR A 169 6.78 -10.68 -2.90
CA TYR A 169 7.03 -10.63 -1.47
C TYR A 169 5.75 -11.10 -0.76
N PRO A 170 5.69 -12.33 -0.23
CA PRO A 170 4.44 -12.87 0.31
C PRO A 170 4.00 -12.18 1.61
N SER A 171 4.95 -11.60 2.34
CA SER A 171 4.75 -10.94 3.63
C SER A 171 5.29 -9.52 3.67
N ALA A 172 4.87 -8.78 4.69
CA ALA A 172 5.37 -7.45 4.99
C ALA A 172 5.61 -7.27 6.50
N PHE A 173 6.51 -6.35 6.84
CA PHE A 173 6.60 -5.79 8.17
C PHE A 173 5.54 -4.70 8.28
N TRP A 174 4.51 -4.93 9.10
CA TRP A 174 3.46 -3.95 9.35
C TRP A 174 3.97 -2.91 10.33
N LEU A 175 3.97 -1.63 9.95
CA LEU A 175 4.40 -0.56 10.85
C LEU A 175 3.49 -0.52 12.09
N GLU A 176 2.19 -0.68 11.87
CA GLU A 176 1.14 -0.76 12.88
C GLU A 176 1.29 -2.00 13.80
N PRO A 177 1.46 -1.81 15.12
CA PRO A 177 1.71 -2.88 16.08
C PRO A 177 0.63 -3.95 16.15
N SER A 178 -0.63 -3.62 15.84
CA SER A 178 -1.76 -4.56 15.91
C SER A 178 -1.70 -5.68 14.86
N TRP A 179 -0.86 -5.54 13.83
CA TRP A 179 -0.78 -6.45 12.69
C TRP A 179 0.56 -7.19 12.61
N ARG A 180 1.36 -7.16 13.68
CA ARG A 180 2.60 -7.94 13.77
C ARG A 180 2.87 -8.41 15.19
N ASP A 181 3.64 -9.48 15.32
CA ASP A 181 4.22 -9.87 16.60
C ASP A 181 5.29 -8.83 17.01
N THR A 182 4.91 -7.96 17.95
CA THR A 182 5.78 -6.87 18.45
C THR A 182 6.94 -7.35 19.31
N ARG A 183 6.90 -8.60 19.81
CA ARG A 183 8.01 -9.20 20.56
C ARG A 183 9.06 -9.78 19.61
N LYS A 184 8.62 -10.39 18.51
CA LYS A 184 9.50 -11.00 17.49
C LYS A 184 10.01 -9.98 16.47
N PHE A 185 9.12 -9.17 15.90
CA PHE A 185 9.41 -8.26 14.78
C PHE A 185 9.42 -6.81 15.27
N THR A 186 10.48 -6.40 15.97
CA THR A 186 10.65 -5.02 16.44
C THR A 186 11.15 -4.08 15.34
N ILE A 187 11.13 -2.76 15.58
CA ILE A 187 11.78 -1.78 14.67
C ILE A 187 13.29 -2.07 14.56
N GLU A 188 13.93 -2.49 15.64
CA GLU A 188 15.34 -2.88 15.62
C GLU A 188 15.58 -4.17 14.83
N TRP A 189 14.65 -5.12 14.90
CA TRP A 189 14.67 -6.28 14.01
C TRP A 189 14.62 -5.84 12.54
N LEU A 190 13.73 -4.91 12.19
CA LEU A 190 13.61 -4.41 10.82
C LEU A 190 14.90 -3.73 10.36
N ARG A 191 15.52 -2.90 11.21
CA ARG A 191 16.79 -2.23 10.91
C ARG A 191 17.91 -3.22 10.59
N ARG A 192 18.12 -4.20 11.47
CA ARG A 192 19.12 -5.25 11.27
C ARG A 192 18.80 -6.06 10.02
N ARG A 193 17.54 -6.46 9.82
CA ARG A 193 17.17 -7.30 8.69
C ARG A 193 17.28 -6.58 7.35
N ALA A 194 16.93 -5.30 7.28
CA ALA A 194 17.01 -4.47 6.09
C ALA A 194 18.47 -4.16 5.67
N ALA A 195 19.44 -4.31 6.58
CA ALA A 195 20.86 -4.26 6.22
C ALA A 195 21.25 -5.47 5.35
N ASP A 196 20.75 -6.66 5.71
CA ASP A 196 21.15 -7.95 5.13
C ASP A 196 20.31 -8.39 3.92
N ARG A 197 19.03 -7.99 3.85
CA ARG A 197 18.14 -8.30 2.72
C ARG A 197 17.02 -7.27 2.60
N ASP A 198 16.34 -7.24 1.47
CA ASP A 198 15.18 -6.37 1.35
C ASP A 198 14.03 -6.86 2.23
N VAL A 199 13.31 -5.89 2.79
CA VAL A 199 12.11 -6.13 3.59
C VAL A 199 11.04 -5.15 3.15
N VAL A 200 9.82 -5.64 2.97
CA VAL A 200 8.66 -4.78 2.70
C VAL A 200 8.21 -4.14 4.00
N LEU A 201 8.19 -2.81 4.07
CA LEU A 201 7.50 -2.06 5.12
C LEU A 201 6.12 -1.69 4.61
N LEU A 202 5.07 -2.18 5.26
CA LEU A 202 3.69 -1.83 4.97
C LEU A 202 3.18 -0.81 5.99
N MET A 203 2.48 0.21 5.49
CA MET A 203 1.78 1.19 6.33
C MET A 203 0.52 1.75 5.65
N HIS A 204 -0.38 2.27 6.47
CA HIS A 204 -1.53 3.06 6.02
C HIS A 204 -1.36 4.51 6.49
N PRO A 205 -1.42 5.52 5.60
CA PRO A 205 -1.13 6.91 5.96
C PRO A 205 -1.96 7.44 7.13
N ASP A 206 -3.24 7.09 7.17
CA ASP A 206 -4.17 7.53 8.20
C ASP A 206 -3.85 6.95 9.58
N ASN A 207 -3.33 5.72 9.65
CA ASN A 207 -2.86 5.13 10.90
C ASN A 207 -1.56 5.80 11.36
N VAL A 208 -0.62 6.01 10.43
CA VAL A 208 0.69 6.58 10.74
C VAL A 208 0.55 7.98 11.32
N LEU A 209 -0.27 8.83 10.71
CA LEU A 209 -0.43 10.22 11.16
C LEU A 209 -1.36 10.36 12.37
N ALA A 210 -2.21 9.37 12.65
CA ALA A 210 -3.03 9.35 13.86
C ALA A 210 -2.24 8.95 15.13
N ASP A 211 -1.04 8.39 14.99
CA ASP A 211 -0.19 7.98 16.11
C ASP A 211 1.21 8.57 15.97
N ALA A 212 1.55 9.50 16.88
CA ALA A 212 2.85 10.16 16.92
C ALA A 212 4.02 9.16 17.03
N THR A 213 3.82 8.00 17.66
CA THR A 213 4.82 6.94 17.78
C THR A 213 5.12 6.31 16.42
N LEU A 214 4.09 6.07 15.61
CA LEU A 214 4.25 5.53 14.25
C LEU A 214 4.89 6.56 13.32
N THR A 215 4.47 7.82 13.44
CA THR A 215 5.11 8.93 12.71
C THR A 215 6.59 9.04 13.05
N ALA A 216 6.95 8.97 14.34
CA ALA A 216 8.35 9.00 14.78
C ALA A 216 9.14 7.78 14.29
N ALA A 217 8.54 6.58 14.35
CA ALA A 217 9.15 5.36 13.83
C ALA A 217 9.41 5.44 12.32
N LEU A 218 8.45 5.93 11.54
CA LEU A 218 8.61 6.15 10.10
C LEU A 218 9.78 7.11 9.81
N LYS A 219 9.78 8.29 10.44
CA LYS A 219 10.87 9.28 10.28
C LYS A 219 12.23 8.67 10.62
N SER A 220 12.30 7.93 11.73
CA SER A 220 13.50 7.24 12.18
C SER A 220 13.99 6.21 11.15
N LEU A 221 13.09 5.42 10.56
CA LEU A 221 13.42 4.44 9.53
C LEU A 221 13.92 5.12 8.24
N LEU A 222 13.19 6.12 7.74
CA LEU A 222 13.55 6.86 6.53
C LEU A 222 14.90 7.59 6.66
N GLY A 223 15.25 8.07 7.86
CA GLY A 223 16.54 8.71 8.11
C GLY A 223 17.74 7.76 8.22
N SER A 224 17.52 6.44 8.16
CA SER A 224 18.55 5.45 8.50
C SER A 224 18.67 4.27 7.54
N LEU A 225 17.65 4.03 6.72
CA LEU A 225 17.63 2.93 5.76
C LEU A 225 17.44 3.50 4.36
N GLN A 226 18.18 2.94 3.40
CA GLN A 226 17.90 3.21 1.99
C GLN A 226 16.58 2.58 1.58
N THR A 227 15.88 3.24 0.66
CA THR A 227 14.64 2.72 0.06
C THR A 227 14.86 2.46 -1.42
N ARG A 228 14.17 1.45 -1.96
CA ARG A 228 14.22 1.16 -3.40
C ARG A 228 12.90 0.65 -3.94
N LEU A 229 12.75 0.80 -5.25
CA LEU A 229 11.76 0.08 -6.04
C LEU A 229 12.38 -1.22 -6.56
N LEU A 230 11.55 -2.24 -6.72
CA LEU A 230 11.87 -3.49 -7.38
C LEU A 230 11.73 -3.25 -8.89
N THR A 231 12.82 -3.41 -9.64
CA THR A 231 12.92 -3.21 -11.08
C THR A 231 13.16 -4.53 -11.79
#